data_AF-A0A9P4A117-F1
#
_entry.id   AF-A0A9P4A117-F1
#
_cell.length_a   1.000
_cell.length_b   1.000
_cell.length_c   1.000
_cell.angle_alpha   90.00
_cell.angle_beta   90.00
_cell.angle_gamma   90.00
#
_symmetry.space_group_name_H-M   'P 1'
#
loop_
_entity.id
_entity.type
_entity.pdbx_description
1 polymer ?
#
loop_
_entity_poly.entity_id
_entity_poly.type
_entity_poly.pdbx_seq_one_letter_code
_entity_poly.pdbx_strand_id
1 'polypeptide(L)'
;MKVVKQIENLLPYPKEKAPKKKTVNNDVHPYLHLPNIGQQTEQDLLQMGYTSLGSLKGKSPEELYQQECDMKGCIVDRCQLYVYRALIYYIESDKPDKEKSKWWYWKDDYCDPSPCGAKCIDCPSFPNECKGCKKIKGKVFWLQYTGDDICPIWKCCKEEKRKNCGGCPHLPCSRFMKDPSISDEENDRNLKRMIDNLSKVNS
;
A
#
# COMPACT_ATOMS: atom_id res chain seq x y z
N MET A 1 -8.83 -30.95 -5.51
CA MET A 1 -10.02 -31.53 -4.84
C MET A 1 -9.71 -32.54 -3.74
N LYS A 2 -8.66 -33.39 -3.84
CA LYS A 2 -8.36 -34.39 -2.78
C LYS A 2 -7.81 -33.79 -1.47
N VAL A 3 -7.00 -32.72 -1.55
CA VAL A 3 -6.36 -32.09 -0.38
C VAL A 3 -7.37 -31.33 0.51
N VAL A 4 -8.34 -30.63 -0.10
CA VAL A 4 -9.35 -29.84 0.65
C VAL A 4 -10.24 -30.75 1.51
N LYS A 5 -10.67 -31.90 0.99
CA LYS A 5 -11.47 -32.89 1.73
C LYS A 5 -10.73 -33.52 2.92
N GLN A 6 -9.40 -33.64 2.86
CA GLN A 6 -8.62 -34.17 3.98
C GLN A 6 -8.48 -33.14 5.11
N ILE A 7 -8.40 -31.85 4.76
CA ILE A 7 -8.31 -30.75 5.73
C ILE A 7 -9.62 -30.58 6.50
N GLU A 8 -10.78 -30.74 5.84
CA GLU A 8 -12.10 -30.69 6.49
C GLU A 8 -12.29 -31.74 7.60
N ASN A 9 -11.63 -32.89 7.48
CA ASN A 9 -11.70 -33.96 8.48
C ASN A 9 -10.74 -33.76 9.66
N LEU A 10 -9.65 -32.99 9.47
CA LEU A 10 -8.64 -32.72 10.50
C LEU A 10 -8.95 -31.43 11.29
N LEU A 11 -9.60 -30.46 10.65
CA LEU A 11 -10.02 -29.19 11.23
C LEU A 11 -11.47 -28.91 10.83
N PRO A 12 -12.47 -29.46 11.55
CA PRO A 12 -13.87 -29.25 11.19
C PRO A 12 -14.18 -27.76 11.32
N TYR A 13 -14.54 -27.14 10.19
CA TYR A 13 -14.99 -25.75 10.18
C TYR A 13 -16.23 -25.64 11.09
N PRO A 14 -16.27 -24.70 12.05
CA PRO A 14 -17.40 -24.58 12.95
C PRO A 14 -18.71 -24.43 12.15
N LYS A 15 -19.64 -25.36 12.36
CA LYS A 15 -20.95 -25.37 11.68
C LYS A 15 -21.85 -24.22 12.15
N GLU A 16 -21.55 -23.67 13.32
CA GLU A 16 -22.26 -22.55 13.91
C GLU A 16 -21.39 -21.30 13.84
N LYS A 17 -21.97 -20.20 13.34
CA LYS A 17 -21.33 -18.90 13.39
C LYS A 17 -21.24 -18.47 14.86
N ALA A 18 -20.10 -17.91 15.26
CA ALA A 18 -19.92 -17.36 16.60
C ALA A 18 -21.12 -16.44 16.96
N PRO A 19 -21.63 -16.51 18.19
CA PRO A 19 -22.78 -15.71 18.60
C PRO A 19 -22.49 -14.23 18.38
N LYS A 20 -23.42 -13.52 17.75
CA LYS A 20 -23.34 -12.06 17.63
C LYS A 20 -23.30 -11.48 19.04
N LYS A 21 -22.21 -10.80 19.41
CA LYS A 21 -22.12 -10.06 20.67
C LYS A 21 -23.32 -9.11 20.75
N LYS A 22 -24.05 -9.17 21.88
CA LYS A 22 -25.18 -8.30 22.16
C LYS A 22 -24.67 -6.86 22.23
N THR A 23 -25.21 -5.99 21.39
CA THR A 23 -24.99 -4.54 21.44
C THR A 23 -25.62 -4.00 22.71
N VAL A 24 -24.80 -3.45 23.60
CA VAL A 24 -25.25 -2.60 24.69
C VAL A 24 -25.25 -1.16 24.15
N ASN A 25 -26.31 -0.40 24.44
CA ASN A 25 -26.64 0.87 23.79
C ASN A 25 -25.79 2.06 24.26
N ASN A 26 -25.64 3.03 23.33
CA ASN A 26 -25.09 4.40 23.41
C ASN A 26 -23.60 4.65 23.09
N ASP A 27 -22.97 3.78 22.31
CA ASP A 27 -21.60 4.04 21.83
C ASP A 27 -21.61 5.01 20.65
N VAL A 28 -21.02 6.20 20.83
CA VAL A 28 -20.63 7.05 19.70
C VAL A 28 -19.67 6.22 18.85
N HIS A 29 -20.02 5.99 17.59
CA HIS A 29 -19.21 5.27 16.61
C HIS A 29 -18.46 6.28 15.74
N PRO A 30 -17.29 6.78 16.17
CA PRO A 30 -16.57 7.85 15.47
C PRO A 30 -16.06 7.41 14.10
N TYR A 31 -16.02 6.10 13.79
CA TYR A 31 -15.36 5.60 12.58
C TYR A 31 -16.22 4.71 11.69
N LEU A 32 -17.33 4.12 12.14
CA LEU A 32 -18.14 3.21 11.30
C LEU A 32 -18.72 3.85 10.03
N HIS A 33 -18.83 5.17 9.98
CA HIS A 33 -19.28 5.89 8.79
C HIS A 33 -18.18 6.08 7.73
N LEU A 34 -16.92 5.74 8.07
CA LEU A 34 -15.76 5.89 7.19
C LEU A 34 -15.56 4.66 6.29
N PRO A 35 -14.95 4.83 5.10
CA PRO A 35 -14.69 3.72 4.20
C PRO A 35 -13.72 2.71 4.82
N ASN A 36 -13.97 1.42 4.58
CA ASN A 36 -13.17 0.28 5.02
C ASN A 36 -13.11 0.02 6.53
N ILE A 37 -13.82 0.79 7.36
CA ILE A 37 -13.83 0.58 8.82
C ILE A 37 -15.01 -0.31 9.21
N GLY A 38 -14.70 -1.50 9.71
CA GLY A 38 -15.66 -2.40 10.35
C GLY A 38 -15.69 -2.25 11.86
N GLN A 39 -16.67 -2.89 12.51
CA GLN A 39 -16.83 -2.89 13.96
C GLN A 39 -15.57 -3.29 14.72
N GLN A 40 -14.84 -4.30 14.23
CA GLN A 40 -13.60 -4.75 14.88
C GLN A 40 -12.52 -3.68 14.80
N THR A 41 -12.27 -3.10 13.63
CA THR A 41 -11.27 -2.04 13.45
C THR A 41 -11.58 -0.81 14.31
N GLU A 42 -12.86 -0.42 14.42
CA GLU A 42 -13.24 0.67 15.31
C GLU A 42 -12.98 0.33 16.78
N GLN A 43 -13.35 -0.86 17.24
CA GLN A 43 -13.08 -1.30 18.61
C GLN A 43 -11.57 -1.31 18.92
N ASP A 44 -10.75 -1.78 17.97
CA ASP A 44 -9.31 -1.79 18.11
C ASP A 44 -8.74 -0.35 18.21
N LEU A 45 -9.24 0.58 17.39
CA LEU A 45 -8.87 2.01 17.47
C LEU A 45 -9.23 2.62 18.83
N LEU A 46 -10.45 2.37 19.32
CA LEU A 46 -10.90 2.86 20.63
C LEU A 46 -10.05 2.28 21.77
N GLN A 47 -9.72 0.99 21.70
CA GLN A 47 -8.89 0.31 22.70
C GLN A 47 -7.44 0.83 22.70
N MET A 48 -6.92 1.21 21.54
CA MET A 48 -5.62 1.89 21.41
C MET A 48 -5.64 3.37 21.86
N GLY A 49 -6.81 3.89 22.27
CA GLY A 49 -6.97 5.27 22.78
C GLY A 49 -7.36 6.31 21.74
N TYR A 50 -7.68 5.89 20.51
CA TYR A 50 -8.14 6.79 19.45
C TYR A 50 -9.67 6.87 19.47
N THR A 51 -10.19 7.96 20.04
CA THR A 51 -11.63 8.15 20.31
C THR A 51 -12.31 9.17 19.41
N SER A 52 -11.57 9.82 18.50
CA SER A 52 -12.11 10.80 17.56
C SER A 52 -11.33 10.85 16.23
N LEU A 53 -11.87 11.50 15.20
CA LEU A 53 -11.12 11.76 13.97
C LEU A 53 -9.87 12.60 14.24
N GLY A 54 -9.97 13.55 15.17
CA GLY A 54 -8.86 14.43 15.55
C GLY A 54 -7.69 13.68 16.20
N SER A 55 -7.96 12.62 16.98
CA SER A 55 -6.88 11.82 17.60
C SER A 55 -6.06 11.02 16.60
N LEU A 56 -6.57 10.81 15.38
CA LEU A 56 -5.87 10.11 14.30
C LEU A 56 -5.09 11.03 13.36
N LYS A 57 -5.37 12.33 13.37
CA LYS A 57 -4.73 13.27 12.44
C LYS A 57 -3.21 13.33 12.67
N GLY A 58 -2.43 13.18 11.60
CA GLY A 58 -0.96 13.18 11.66
C GLY A 58 -0.34 11.90 12.22
N LYS A 59 -1.12 10.84 12.47
CA LYS A 59 -0.57 9.53 12.90
C LYS A 59 -0.06 8.74 11.70
N SER A 60 1.07 8.07 11.89
CA SER A 60 1.57 7.14 10.87
C SER A 60 0.69 5.87 10.86
N PRO A 61 0.24 5.43 9.67
CA PRO A 61 -0.42 4.13 9.52
C PRO A 61 0.43 2.95 10.01
N GLU A 62 1.74 3.01 9.80
CA GLU A 62 2.69 2.00 10.25
C GLU A 62 2.77 1.95 11.78
N GLU A 63 2.76 3.10 12.45
CA GLU A 63 2.72 3.16 13.92
C GLU A 63 1.40 2.64 14.48
N LEU A 64 0.26 2.98 13.87
CA LEU A 64 -1.05 2.46 14.26
C LEU A 64 -1.10 0.93 14.17
N TYR A 65 -0.60 0.39 13.06
CA TYR A 65 -0.52 -1.06 12.85
C TYR A 65 0.40 -1.73 13.88
N GLN A 66 1.56 -1.12 14.16
CA GLN A 66 2.48 -1.66 15.16
C GLN A 66 1.86 -1.65 16.56
N GLN A 67 1.21 -0.55 16.94
CA GLN A 67 0.51 -0.43 18.22
C GLN A 67 -0.60 -1.48 18.36
N GLU A 68 -1.35 -1.77 17.28
CA GLU A 68 -2.38 -2.80 17.29
C GLU A 68 -1.77 -4.20 17.47
N CYS A 69 -0.65 -4.48 16.80
CA CYS A 69 0.10 -5.74 16.97
C CYS A 69 0.59 -5.91 18.42
N ASP A 70 1.15 -4.85 18.99
CA ASP A 70 1.65 -4.85 20.37
C ASP A 70 0.51 -5.06 21.37
N MET A 71 -0.62 -4.36 21.17
CA MET A 71 -1.83 -4.51 21.98
C MET A 71 -2.41 -5.93 21.92
N LYS A 72 -2.40 -6.56 20.73
CA LYS A 72 -2.91 -7.92 20.53
C LYS A 72 -1.90 -9.02 20.90
N GLY A 73 -0.64 -8.67 21.12
CA GLY A 73 0.45 -9.61 21.38
C GLY A 73 0.76 -10.54 20.20
N CYS A 74 0.39 -10.14 18.98
CA CYS A 74 0.61 -10.93 17.78
C CYS A 74 0.78 -10.03 16.54
N ILE A 75 1.36 -10.59 15.48
CA ILE A 75 1.40 -9.91 14.18
C ILE A 75 0.01 -10.02 13.55
N VAL A 76 -0.70 -8.91 13.47
CA VAL A 76 -2.01 -8.81 12.80
C VAL A 76 -1.84 -9.04 11.30
N ASP A 77 -2.90 -9.44 10.60
CA ASP A 77 -2.82 -9.56 9.14
C ASP A 77 -2.49 -8.20 8.50
N ARG A 78 -1.62 -8.24 7.50
CA ARG A 78 -1.09 -7.04 6.85
C ARG A 78 -2.16 -6.23 6.09
N CYS A 79 -3.32 -6.80 5.79
CA CYS A 79 -4.46 -6.05 5.25
C CYS A 79 -4.91 -4.91 6.16
N GLN A 80 -4.72 -5.05 7.48
CA GLN A 80 -5.09 -4.04 8.46
C GLN A 80 -4.24 -2.78 8.32
N LEU A 81 -2.94 -2.90 8.03
CA LEU A 81 -2.08 -1.77 7.70
C LEU A 81 -2.63 -0.98 6.50
N TYR A 82 -3.14 -1.68 5.49
CA TYR A 82 -3.70 -1.03 4.30
C TYR A 82 -5.00 -0.29 4.60
N VAL A 83 -5.79 -0.80 5.55
CA VAL A 83 -6.96 -0.09 6.08
C VAL A 83 -6.52 1.19 6.78
N TYR A 84 -5.48 1.14 7.63
CA TYR A 84 -4.96 2.34 8.30
C TYR A 84 -4.36 3.37 7.34
N ARG A 85 -3.67 2.93 6.28
CA ARG A 85 -3.19 3.85 5.24
C ARG A 85 -4.34 4.56 4.53
N ALA A 86 -5.40 3.84 4.17
CA ALA A 86 -6.59 4.43 3.58
C ALA A 86 -7.32 5.37 4.54
N LEU A 87 -7.42 4.99 5.81
CA LEU A 87 -8.05 5.79 6.86
C LEU A 87 -7.35 7.12 7.06
N ILE A 88 -6.03 7.11 7.25
CA ILE A 88 -5.24 8.34 7.44
C ILE A 88 -5.31 9.22 6.19
N TYR A 89 -5.14 8.65 5.00
CA TYR A 89 -5.34 9.40 3.75
C TYR A 89 -6.71 10.09 3.70
N TYR A 90 -7.77 9.37 4.05
CA TYR A 90 -9.13 9.90 4.02
C TYR A 90 -9.32 11.04 5.04
N ILE A 91 -8.81 10.88 6.26
CA ILE A 91 -8.92 11.88 7.33
C ILE A 91 -8.11 13.16 7.01
N GLU A 92 -6.96 13.01 6.36
CA GLU A 92 -6.07 14.12 6.03
C GLU A 92 -6.45 14.85 4.74
N SER A 93 -7.35 14.27 3.94
CA SER A 93 -7.79 14.86 2.67
C SER A 93 -9.06 15.67 2.85
N ASP A 94 -9.06 16.93 2.41
CA ASP A 94 -10.29 17.76 2.38
C ASP A 94 -11.34 17.20 1.41
N LYS A 95 -10.88 16.64 0.28
CA LYS A 95 -11.71 16.02 -0.77
C LYS A 95 -11.03 14.73 -1.26
N PRO A 96 -11.18 13.61 -0.54
CA PRO A 96 -10.49 12.36 -0.86
C PRO A 96 -10.96 11.79 -2.20
N ASP A 97 -10.00 11.29 -2.99
CA ASP A 97 -10.28 10.56 -4.22
C ASP A 97 -10.95 9.22 -3.90
N LYS A 98 -12.01 8.88 -4.64
CA LYS A 98 -12.81 7.66 -4.39
C LYS A 98 -12.03 6.38 -4.63
N GLU A 99 -11.11 6.35 -5.60
CA GLU A 99 -10.24 5.20 -5.85
C GLU A 99 -9.17 5.07 -4.78
N LYS A 100 -8.55 6.19 -4.37
CA LYS A 100 -7.60 6.19 -3.24
C LYS A 100 -8.25 5.89 -1.90
N SER A 101 -9.57 6.05 -1.77
CA SER A 101 -10.29 5.70 -0.54
C SER A 101 -10.46 4.18 -0.33
N LYS A 102 -10.07 3.34 -1.29
CA LYS A 102 -10.15 1.87 -1.18
C LYS A 102 -8.88 1.32 -0.53
N TRP A 103 -9.02 0.47 0.50
CA TRP A 103 -7.85 -0.07 1.23
C TRP A 103 -6.82 -0.74 0.31
N TRP A 104 -7.25 -1.45 -0.73
CA TRP A 104 -6.35 -2.19 -1.62
C TRP A 104 -5.46 -1.28 -2.48
N TYR A 105 -5.77 0.02 -2.57
CA TYR A 105 -4.92 1.02 -3.22
C TYR A 105 -3.59 1.16 -2.47
N TRP A 106 -3.58 0.91 -1.16
CA TRP A 106 -2.47 1.15 -0.24
C TRP A 106 -1.64 -0.09 0.10
N LYS A 107 -1.76 -1.14 -0.72
CA LYS A 107 -0.90 -2.31 -0.57
C LYS A 107 0.56 -1.95 -0.78
N ASP A 108 1.45 -2.68 -0.11
CA ASP A 108 2.91 -2.56 -0.29
C ASP A 108 3.35 -2.69 -1.76
N ASP A 109 2.61 -3.44 -2.57
CA ASP A 109 2.89 -3.54 -4.00
C ASP A 109 2.91 -2.19 -4.72
N TYR A 110 2.22 -1.20 -4.17
CA TYR A 110 2.00 0.12 -4.76
C TYR A 110 2.60 1.24 -3.91
N CYS A 111 2.62 1.08 -2.58
CA CYS A 111 3.24 2.02 -1.63
C CYS A 111 4.77 1.91 -1.60
N ASP A 112 5.31 0.70 -1.74
CA ASP A 112 6.75 0.53 -1.86
C ASP A 112 7.23 1.07 -3.21
N PRO A 113 8.43 1.66 -3.26
CA PRO A 113 9.02 2.06 -4.52
C PRO A 113 9.18 0.86 -5.46
N SER A 114 8.84 1.09 -6.72
CA SER A 114 9.24 0.25 -7.85
C SER A 114 10.76 0.22 -7.99
N PRO A 115 11.35 -0.64 -8.84
CA PRO A 115 12.80 -0.72 -8.97
C PRO A 115 13.51 0.61 -9.27
N CYS A 116 12.82 1.53 -9.98
CA CYS A 116 13.31 2.88 -10.26
C CYS A 116 13.11 3.90 -9.12
N GLY A 117 12.40 3.57 -8.05
CA GLY A 117 12.06 4.53 -6.97
C GLY A 117 10.67 5.16 -7.08
N ALA A 118 9.99 5.01 -8.22
CA ALA A 118 8.62 5.51 -8.40
C ALA A 118 7.61 4.67 -7.59
N LYS A 119 6.72 5.35 -6.86
CA LYS A 119 5.60 4.71 -6.14
C LYS A 119 4.36 4.73 -7.02
N CYS A 120 3.66 3.60 -7.10
CA CYS A 120 2.47 3.51 -7.96
C CYS A 120 1.33 4.38 -7.42
N ILE A 121 1.23 4.56 -6.10
CA ILE A 121 0.20 5.41 -5.47
C ILE A 121 0.29 6.90 -5.84
N ASP A 122 1.44 7.33 -6.36
CA ASP A 122 1.71 8.69 -6.81
C ASP A 122 1.67 8.81 -8.35
N CYS A 123 1.45 7.70 -9.05
CA CYS A 123 1.48 7.65 -10.52
C CYS A 123 0.08 7.94 -11.10
N PRO A 124 -0.08 8.94 -11.99
CA PRO A 124 -1.38 9.26 -12.59
C PRO A 124 -2.03 8.11 -13.36
N SER A 125 -1.23 7.25 -14.00
CA SER A 125 -1.73 6.10 -14.75
C SER A 125 -2.21 4.95 -13.85
N PHE A 126 -1.86 4.92 -12.56
CA PHE A 126 -2.28 3.87 -11.64
C PHE A 126 -3.62 4.23 -10.95
N PRO A 127 -4.60 3.31 -10.85
CA PRO A 127 -4.58 1.90 -11.22
C PRO A 127 -5.28 1.61 -12.55
N ASN A 128 -5.76 2.63 -13.26
CA ASN A 128 -6.68 2.47 -14.39
C ASN A 128 -5.95 2.04 -15.66
N GLU A 129 -5.05 2.88 -16.15
CA GLU A 129 -4.23 2.62 -17.35
C GLU A 129 -3.09 1.64 -17.06
N CYS A 130 -2.54 1.69 -15.85
CA CYS A 130 -1.43 0.86 -15.39
C CYS A 130 -1.82 0.10 -14.12
N LYS A 131 -1.51 -1.20 -14.05
CA LYS A 131 -1.83 -2.04 -12.87
C LYS A 131 -0.71 -2.09 -11.82
N GLY A 132 0.31 -1.24 -11.97
CA GLY A 132 1.47 -1.15 -11.09
C GLY A 132 2.64 -2.03 -11.54
N CYS A 133 3.86 -1.52 -11.39
CA CYS A 133 5.09 -2.10 -11.97
C CYS A 133 5.30 -3.57 -11.55
N LYS A 134 5.04 -3.89 -10.27
CA LYS A 134 5.14 -5.27 -9.75
C LYS A 134 4.18 -6.23 -10.44
N LYS A 135 2.93 -5.81 -10.63
CA LYS A 135 1.88 -6.63 -11.23
C LYS A 135 2.09 -6.84 -12.73
N ILE A 136 2.48 -5.79 -13.44
CA ILE A 136 2.72 -5.86 -14.90
C ILE A 136 4.13 -6.34 -15.24
N LYS A 137 4.98 -6.60 -14.24
CA LYS A 137 6.37 -7.07 -14.40
C LYS A 137 7.20 -6.17 -15.34
N GLY A 138 7.07 -4.85 -15.18
CA GLY A 138 7.79 -3.86 -15.98
C GLY A 138 7.25 -3.60 -17.38
N LYS A 139 6.16 -4.26 -17.81
CA LYS A 139 5.48 -4.03 -19.10
C LYS A 139 4.56 -2.80 -19.05
N VAL A 140 5.16 -1.62 -18.95
CA VAL A 140 4.48 -0.32 -18.87
C VAL A 140 3.99 0.14 -20.25
N PHE A 141 2.92 0.94 -20.28
CA PHE A 141 2.24 1.32 -21.53
C PHE A 141 3.09 2.20 -22.47
N TRP A 142 4.02 2.98 -21.92
CA TRP A 142 4.86 3.90 -22.70
C TRP A 142 6.00 3.21 -23.44
N LEU A 143 6.22 1.90 -23.23
CA LEU A 143 7.26 1.14 -23.93
C LEU A 143 7.07 1.14 -25.47
N GLN A 144 5.83 1.33 -25.93
CA GLN A 144 5.54 1.55 -27.35
C GLN A 144 6.31 2.73 -27.97
N TYR A 145 6.76 3.69 -27.16
CA TYR A 145 7.52 4.86 -27.61
C TYR A 145 9.03 4.66 -27.56
N THR A 146 9.54 3.73 -26.74
CA THR A 146 10.98 3.45 -26.64
C THR A 146 11.42 2.24 -27.47
N GLY A 147 10.47 1.39 -27.90
CA GLY A 147 10.76 0.17 -28.65
C GLY A 147 11.23 -1.00 -27.79
N ASP A 148 11.16 -0.88 -26.47
CA ASP A 148 11.48 -1.97 -25.53
C ASP A 148 10.26 -2.88 -25.29
N ASP A 149 10.47 -4.16 -24.98
CA ASP A 149 9.38 -5.05 -24.54
C ASP A 149 9.10 -4.97 -23.03
N ILE A 150 10.10 -4.52 -22.25
CA ILE A 150 10.09 -4.46 -20.79
C ILE A 150 10.90 -3.23 -20.37
N CYS A 151 10.43 -2.51 -19.34
CA CYS A 151 11.17 -1.39 -18.74
C CYS A 151 12.65 -1.74 -18.48
N PRO A 152 13.62 -0.99 -19.05
CA PRO A 152 15.04 -1.29 -18.92
C PRO A 152 15.55 -1.34 -17.48
N ILE A 153 15.01 -0.49 -16.59
CA ILE A 153 15.35 -0.49 -15.16
C ILE A 153 14.83 -1.77 -14.47
N TRP A 154 13.59 -2.16 -14.78
CA TRP A 154 12.99 -3.38 -14.26
C TRP A 154 13.79 -4.61 -14.69
N LYS A 155 14.10 -4.71 -15.98
CA LYS A 155 14.92 -5.78 -16.56
C LYS A 155 16.28 -5.86 -15.89
N CYS A 156 17.00 -4.74 -15.80
CA CYS A 156 18.31 -4.68 -15.14
C CYS A 156 18.26 -5.14 -13.69
N CYS A 157 17.28 -4.71 -12.88
CA CYS A 157 17.16 -5.16 -11.50
C CYS A 157 16.93 -6.68 -11.41
N LYS A 158 16.16 -7.27 -12.33
CA LYS A 158 15.93 -8.72 -12.36
C LYS A 158 17.18 -9.51 -12.73
N GLU A 159 17.91 -9.07 -13.75
CA GLU A 159 19.16 -9.70 -14.19
C GLU A 159 20.23 -9.62 -13.09
N GLU A 160 20.35 -8.47 -12.45
CA GLU A 160 21.29 -8.22 -11.35
C GLU A 160 20.80 -8.76 -9.99
N LYS A 161 19.65 -9.46 -9.97
CA LYS A 161 19.01 -10.02 -8.75
C LYS A 161 18.81 -8.99 -7.62
N ARG A 162 18.57 -7.73 -7.98
CA ARG A 162 18.27 -6.63 -7.06
C ARG A 162 16.77 -6.40 -6.96
N LYS A 163 16.31 -5.99 -5.78
CA LYS A 163 14.91 -5.56 -5.58
C LYS A 163 14.64 -4.22 -6.26
N ASN A 164 15.60 -3.30 -6.18
CA ASN A 164 15.52 -1.95 -6.73
C ASN A 164 16.94 -1.39 -6.99
N CYS A 165 17.01 -0.17 -7.53
CA CYS A 165 18.27 0.47 -7.89
C CYS A 165 19.03 1.10 -6.72
N GLY A 166 18.50 1.18 -5.49
CA GLY A 166 19.13 1.99 -4.44
C GLY A 166 20.48 1.49 -3.93
N GLY A 167 20.78 0.20 -4.09
CA GLY A 167 22.12 -0.35 -3.86
C GLY A 167 23.03 -0.37 -5.11
N CYS A 168 22.64 0.29 -6.20
CA CYS A 168 23.41 0.31 -7.45
C CYS A 168 24.49 1.40 -7.39
N PRO A 169 25.78 1.07 -7.64
CA PRO A 169 26.86 2.06 -7.64
C PRO A 169 26.76 3.08 -8.79
N HIS A 170 25.90 2.80 -9.77
CA HIS A 170 25.65 3.68 -10.91
C HIS A 170 24.32 4.42 -10.81
N LEU A 171 23.66 4.48 -9.64
CA LEU A 171 22.41 5.22 -9.49
C LEU A 171 22.68 6.74 -9.37
N PRO A 172 21.98 7.60 -10.15
CA PRO A 172 21.18 7.30 -11.34
C PRO A 172 22.04 7.02 -12.57
N CYS A 173 21.65 6.04 -13.38
CA CYS A 173 22.34 5.69 -14.63
C CYS A 173 21.54 6.18 -15.84
N SER A 174 22.09 5.98 -17.05
CA SER A 174 21.46 6.35 -18.33
C SER A 174 20.05 5.79 -18.56
N ARG A 175 19.64 4.74 -17.82
CA ARG A 175 18.27 4.18 -17.90
C ARG A 175 17.20 5.08 -17.26
N PHE A 176 17.60 6.07 -16.44
CA PHE A 176 16.72 7.09 -15.90
C PHE A 176 16.53 8.20 -16.93
N MET A 177 15.69 7.92 -17.92
CA MET A 177 15.39 8.86 -19.01
C MET A 177 14.40 9.93 -18.55
N LYS A 178 14.52 11.14 -19.10
CA LYS A 178 13.57 12.23 -18.90
C LYS A 178 12.31 12.01 -19.72
N ASP A 179 11.17 12.37 -19.17
CA ASP A 179 9.90 12.43 -19.89
C ASP A 179 9.85 13.75 -20.70
N PRO A 180 9.81 13.69 -22.05
CA PRO A 180 9.81 14.90 -22.88
C PRO A 180 8.48 15.67 -22.82
N SER A 181 7.43 15.11 -22.22
CA SER A 181 6.12 15.76 -22.09
C SER A 181 6.01 16.72 -20.89
N ILE A 182 7.03 16.75 -20.02
CA ILE A 182 7.10 17.62 -18.85
C ILE A 182 8.39 18.44 -18.82
N SER A 183 8.44 19.49 -18.00
CA SER A 183 9.61 20.37 -17.95
C SER A 183 10.84 19.65 -17.36
N ASP A 184 12.03 20.20 -17.65
CA ASP A 184 13.28 19.69 -17.06
C ASP A 184 13.28 19.77 -15.54
N GLU A 185 12.76 20.86 -14.97
CA GLU A 185 12.67 21.03 -13.52
C GLU A 185 11.72 20.01 -12.88
N GLU A 186 10.63 19.65 -13.56
CA GLU A 186 9.73 18.61 -13.08
C GLU A 186 10.36 17.22 -13.18
N ASN A 187 11.08 16.93 -14.27
CA ASN A 187 11.88 15.71 -14.40
C ASN A 187 12.90 15.59 -13.26
N ASP A 188 13.62 16.66 -12.95
CA ASP A 188 14.65 16.67 -11.90
C ASP A 188 14.03 16.50 -10.51
N ARG A 189 12.86 17.12 -10.25
CA ARG A 189 12.08 16.89 -9.01
C ARG A 189 11.63 15.43 -8.89
N ASN A 190 11.12 14.86 -9.98
CA ASN A 190 10.67 13.47 -10.01
C ASN A 190 11.83 12.50 -9.79
N LEU A 191 12.98 12.74 -10.42
CA LEU A 191 14.20 11.96 -10.23
C LEU A 191 14.67 12.02 -8.76
N LYS A 192 14.72 13.23 -8.18
CA LYS A 192 15.08 13.40 -6.77
C LYS A 192 14.14 12.61 -5.85
N ARG A 193 12.82 12.71 -6.04
CA ARG A 193 11.82 11.96 -5.26
C ARG A 193 12.01 10.45 -5.40
N MET A 194 12.31 9.96 -6.60
CA MET A 194 12.60 8.54 -6.84
C MET A 194 13.85 8.07 -6.08
N ILE A 195 14.93 8.85 -6.11
CA ILE A 195 16.17 8.54 -5.38
C ILE A 195 15.93 8.57 -3.87
N ASP A 196 15.21 9.56 -3.35
CA ASP A 196 14.85 9.67 -1.92
C ASP A 196 13.98 8.49 -1.46
N ASN A 197 13.11 7.97 -2.31
CA ASN A 197 12.35 6.76 -2.01
C ASN A 197 13.25 5.53 -1.96
N LEU A 198 14.24 5.44 -2.84
CA LEU A 198 15.20 4.33 -2.88
C LEU A 198 16.13 4.34 -1.66
N SER A 199 16.56 5.50 -1.18
CA SER A 199 17.41 5.58 0.01
C SER A 199 16.68 5.07 1.24
N LYS A 200 15.43 5.51 1.46
CA LYS A 200 14.61 5.10 2.62
C LYS A 200 14.37 3.60 2.77
N VAL A 201 14.43 2.84 1.68
CA VAL A 201 14.19 1.38 1.69
C VAL A 201 15.48 0.55 1.66
N ASN A 202 16.64 1.20 1.49
CA ASN A 202 17.95 0.56 1.55
C ASN A 202 18.76 0.96 2.79
N SER A 203 18.28 1.92 3.58
CA SER A 203 18.77 2.26 4.92
C SER A 203 18.41 1.23 5.98
#